data_AF-A0A947EI70-F1
#
_entry.id   AF-A0A947EI70-F1
#
_cell.length_a   1.000
_cell.length_b   1.000
_cell.length_c   1.000
_cell.angle_alpha   90.00
_cell.angle_beta   90.00
_cell.angle_gamma   90.00
#
_symmetry.space_group_name_H-M   'P 1'
#
loop_
_entity.id
_entity.type
_entity.pdbx_description
1 polymer ?
#
loop_
_entity_poly.entity_id
_entity_poly.type
_entity_poly.pdbx_seq_one_letter_code
_entity_poly.pdbx_strand_id
1 'polypeptide(L)'
;YYVGLFAGENDMELLSKTNVGRDINRHYFTIQEIDQQIERPLIKHLFELIRFRNDHPAFYGEFSLKESVDHILHIRWENGSEIAELIIDLKIMRLRILYSDGGEIHELKF
;
A
#
# COMPACT_ATOMS: atom_id res chain seq x y z
N TYR A 1 0.21 2.26 -10.16
CA TYR A 1 0.97 3.18 -11.04
C TYR A 1 2.46 2.92 -10.84
N TYR A 2 3.27 2.83 -11.91
CA TYR A 2 4.65 2.34 -11.79
C TYR A 2 5.57 3.29 -11.00
N VAL A 3 5.41 4.61 -11.13
CA VAL A 3 6.21 5.57 -10.33
C VAL A 3 5.94 5.39 -8.84
N GLY A 4 4.68 5.16 -8.45
CA GLY A 4 4.31 4.90 -7.06
C GLY A 4 4.85 3.55 -6.54
N LEU A 5 4.97 2.53 -7.40
CA LEU A 5 5.53 1.23 -7.04
C LEU A 5 6.99 1.34 -6.57
N PHE A 6 7.73 2.30 -7.11
CA PHE A 6 9.12 2.57 -6.77
C PHE A 6 9.30 3.84 -5.91
N ALA A 7 8.20 4.35 -5.33
CA ALA A 7 8.17 5.59 -4.54
C ALA A 7 8.97 6.73 -5.20
N GLY A 8 8.75 6.91 -6.50
CA GLY A 8 9.34 7.98 -7.30
C GLY A 8 8.77 9.34 -6.93
N GLU A 9 9.63 10.35 -7.01
CA GLU A 9 9.29 11.74 -6.76
C GLU A 9 8.91 12.46 -8.06
N ASN A 10 8.51 13.72 -7.95
CA ASN A 10 8.19 14.55 -9.11
C ASN A 10 9.43 14.75 -9.99
N ASP A 11 9.34 14.39 -11.27
CA ASP A 11 10.40 14.58 -12.26
C ASP A 11 10.33 16.00 -12.87
N MET A 12 10.93 16.95 -12.15
CA MET A 12 10.99 18.34 -12.57
C MET A 12 11.89 18.56 -13.79
N GLU A 13 12.89 17.69 -14.00
CA GLU A 13 13.80 17.79 -15.13
C GLU A 13 13.08 17.38 -16.43
N LEU A 14 12.37 16.25 -16.41
CA LEU A 14 11.58 15.80 -17.54
C LEU A 14 10.47 16.80 -17.87
N LEU A 15 9.76 17.30 -16.86
CA LEU A 15 8.75 18.35 -17.05
C LEU A 15 9.34 19.59 -17.74
N SER A 16 10.50 20.06 -17.30
CA SER A 16 11.19 21.22 -17.89
C SER A 16 11.60 20.96 -19.35
N LYS A 17 12.09 19.75 -19.64
CA LYS A 17 12.52 19.36 -20.99
C LYS A 17 11.37 19.21 -21.99
N THR A 18 10.24 18.63 -21.56
CA THR A 18 9.13 18.31 -22.48
C THR A 18 8.03 19.39 -22.49
N ASN A 19 7.94 20.19 -21.43
CA ASN A 19 6.85 21.14 -21.17
C ASN A 19 5.45 20.48 -21.16
N VAL A 20 5.38 19.17 -20.94
CA VAL A 20 4.13 18.42 -20.79
C VAL A 20 3.87 18.20 -19.31
N GLY A 21 2.85 18.87 -18.77
CA GLY A 21 2.55 18.87 -17.33
C GLY A 21 2.43 17.48 -16.67
N ARG A 22 2.02 16.46 -17.43
CA ARG A 22 1.87 15.08 -16.94
C ARG A 22 3.21 14.37 -16.73
N ASP A 23 4.28 14.84 -17.36
CA ASP A 23 5.59 14.20 -17.29
C ASP A 23 6.26 14.37 -15.92
N ILE A 24 5.74 15.29 -15.08
CA ILE A 24 6.08 15.40 -13.66
C ILE A 24 5.96 14.06 -12.91
N ASN A 25 5.08 13.16 -13.34
CA ASN A 25 4.87 11.86 -12.72
C ASN A 25 5.16 10.72 -13.71
N ARG A 26 6.03 10.91 -14.73
CA ARG A 26 6.32 9.87 -15.75
C ARG A 26 7.82 9.62 -15.91
N HIS A 27 8.56 9.64 -14.80
CA HIS A 27 9.99 9.36 -14.78
C HIS A 27 10.33 8.05 -15.51
N TYR A 28 11.40 8.06 -16.30
CA TYR A 28 11.88 6.89 -17.03
C TYR A 28 12.95 6.19 -16.20
N PHE A 29 12.53 5.24 -15.36
CA PHE A 29 13.47 4.45 -14.55
C PHE A 29 14.37 3.56 -15.40
N THR A 30 15.66 3.63 -15.11
CA THR A 30 16.66 2.65 -15.52
C THR A 30 16.59 1.38 -14.64
N ILE A 31 17.17 0.27 -15.12
CA ILE A 31 17.25 -0.96 -14.33
C ILE A 31 18.05 -0.72 -13.04
N GLN A 32 19.13 0.05 -13.13
CA GLN A 32 19.99 0.37 -12.00
C GLN A 32 19.25 1.18 -10.92
N GLU A 33 18.40 2.14 -11.33
CA GLU A 33 17.56 2.86 -10.38
C GLU A 33 16.56 1.91 -9.72
N ILE A 34 15.92 1.02 -10.49
CA ILE A 34 14.98 0.03 -9.93
C ILE A 34 15.68 -0.84 -8.89
N ASP A 35 16.86 -1.38 -9.21
CA ASP A 35 17.65 -2.22 -8.29
C ASP A 35 17.97 -1.49 -6.98
N GLN A 36 18.19 -0.17 -7.03
CA GLN A 36 18.39 0.63 -5.82
C GLN A 36 17.08 0.90 -5.07
N GLN A 37 15.99 1.16 -5.79
CA GLN A 37 14.68 1.47 -5.20
C GLN A 37 14.11 0.25 -4.44
N ILE A 38 14.22 -0.95 -5.00
CA ILE A 38 13.69 -2.17 -4.36
C ILE A 38 14.39 -2.53 -3.04
N GLU A 39 15.61 -2.02 -2.82
CA GLU A 39 16.33 -2.22 -1.56
C GLU A 39 15.81 -1.34 -0.41
N ARG A 40 15.08 -0.25 -0.72
CA ARG A 40 14.52 0.66 0.28
C ARG A 40 13.50 -0.10 1.16
N PRO A 41 13.55 0.04 2.50
CA PRO A 41 12.59 -0.59 3.41
C PRO A 41 11.13 -0.34 3.03
N LEU A 42 10.81 0.90 2.64
CA LEU A 42 9.47 1.28 2.17
C LEU A 42 8.97 0.40 1.02
N ILE A 43 9.82 0.10 0.04
CA ILE A 43 9.42 -0.69 -1.14
C ILE A 43 9.27 -2.16 -0.77
N LYS A 44 10.14 -2.67 0.11
CA LYS A 44 10.02 -4.03 0.66
C LYS A 44 8.68 -4.22 1.39
N HIS A 45 8.32 -3.27 2.26
CA HIS A 45 7.04 -3.28 2.98
C HIS A 45 5.85 -3.16 2.02
N LEU A 46 5.95 -2.34 0.96
CA LEU A 46 4.92 -2.26 -0.07
C LEU A 46 4.73 -3.59 -0.80
N PHE A 47 5.82 -4.29 -1.15
CA PHE A 47 5.73 -5.62 -1.77
C PHE A 47 5.15 -6.67 -0.84
N GLU A 48 5.48 -6.64 0.45
CA GLU A 48 4.84 -7.51 1.46
C GLU A 48 3.33 -7.24 1.55
N LEU A 49 2.91 -5.97 1.56
CA LEU A 49 1.50 -5.59 1.56
C LEU A 49 0.78 -6.05 0.28
N ILE A 50 1.43 -5.95 -0.89
CA ILE A 50 0.88 -6.44 -2.16
C ILE A 50 0.70 -7.96 -2.13
N ARG A 51 1.70 -8.72 -1.64
CA ARG A 51 1.59 -10.18 -1.49
C ARG A 51 0.47 -10.55 -0.53
N PHE A 52 0.44 -9.92 0.64
CA PHE A 52 -0.65 -10.08 1.61
C PHE A 52 -2.03 -9.85 0.96
N ARG A 53 -2.19 -8.76 0.20
CA ARG A 53 -3.44 -8.45 -0.49
C ARG A 53 -3.83 -9.47 -1.56
N ASN A 54 -2.85 -10.07 -2.24
CA ASN A 54 -3.09 -11.06 -3.29
C ASN A 54 -3.44 -12.44 -2.71
N ASP A 55 -2.79 -12.81 -1.60
CA ASP A 55 -2.77 -14.19 -1.12
C ASP A 55 -3.77 -14.44 0.01
N HIS A 56 -4.11 -13.43 0.82
CA HIS A 56 -4.94 -13.65 2.00
C HIS A 56 -6.42 -13.95 1.65
N PRO A 57 -7.01 -15.06 2.15
CA PRO A 57 -8.34 -15.51 1.72
C PRO A 57 -9.50 -14.55 2.03
N ALA A 58 -9.38 -13.72 3.07
CA ALA A 58 -10.39 -12.72 3.44
C ALA A 58 -10.76 -11.80 2.26
N PHE A 59 -9.82 -11.49 1.37
CA PHE A 59 -10.05 -10.58 0.24
C PHE A 59 -10.92 -11.17 -0.89
N TYR A 60 -11.31 -12.44 -0.80
CA TYR A 60 -12.29 -13.08 -1.68
C TYR A 60 -13.70 -13.07 -1.09
N GLY A 61 -13.88 -12.50 0.10
CA GLY A 61 -15.16 -12.41 0.77
C GLY A 61 -15.80 -11.02 0.69
N GLU A 62 -16.52 -10.66 1.75
CA GLU A 62 -17.29 -9.44 1.80
C GLU A 62 -16.50 -8.29 2.42
N PHE A 63 -16.63 -7.11 1.81
CA PHE A 63 -16.09 -5.86 2.33
C PHE A 63 -17.11 -5.16 3.24
N SER A 64 -16.63 -4.58 4.34
CA SER A 64 -17.40 -3.66 5.16
C SER A 64 -16.59 -2.43 5.58
N LEU A 65 -17.25 -1.28 5.56
CA LEU A 65 -16.77 -0.06 6.21
C LEU A 65 -17.34 -0.05 7.63
N LYS A 66 -16.47 -0.06 8.64
CA LYS A 66 -16.89 -0.09 10.05
C LYS A 66 -17.14 1.34 10.53
N GLU A 67 -18.10 1.50 11.43
CA GLU A 67 -18.34 2.78 12.08
C GLU A 67 -17.13 3.17 12.95
N SER A 68 -16.70 4.41 12.80
CA SER A 68 -15.55 5.00 13.48
C SER A 68 -15.69 6.51 13.53
N VAL A 69 -14.86 7.17 14.33
CA VAL A 69 -14.78 8.64 14.36
C VAL A 69 -14.16 9.19 13.07
N ASP A 70 -14.48 10.44 12.70
CA ASP A 70 -14.16 11.05 11.39
C ASP A 70 -12.71 10.96 10.89
N HIS A 71 -11.74 10.80 11.80
CA HIS A 71 -10.31 10.72 11.47
C HIS A 71 -9.77 9.29 11.44
N ILE A 72 -10.62 8.30 11.72
CA ILE A 72 -10.27 6.89 11.66
C ILE A 72 -10.94 6.27 10.45
N LEU A 73 -10.16 5.76 9.50
CA LEU A 73 -10.65 4.86 8.46
C LEU A 73 -10.54 3.43 8.98
N HIS A 74 -11.68 2.76 9.15
CA HIS A 74 -11.72 1.36 9.57
C HIS A 74 -12.46 0.52 8.53
N ILE A 75 -11.73 -0.33 7.81
CA ILE A 75 -12.28 -1.22 6.80
C ILE A 75 -11.94 -2.68 7.13
N ARG A 76 -12.82 -3.58 6.74
CA ARG A 76 -12.69 -5.01 7.03
C ARG A 76 -13.15 -5.86 5.85
N TRP A 77 -12.42 -6.94 5.60
CA TRP A 77 -12.79 -8.01 4.69
C TRP A 77 -13.02 -9.30 5.49
N GLU A 78 -14.07 -10.05 5.15
CA GLU A 78 -14.41 -11.31 5.80
C GLU A 78 -14.79 -12.39 4.79
N ASN A 79 -14.19 -13.56 4.89
CA ASN A 79 -14.53 -14.75 4.12
C ASN A 79 -14.61 -15.98 5.05
N GLY A 80 -15.80 -16.27 5.56
CA GLY A 80 -15.99 -17.32 6.56
C GLY A 80 -15.26 -16.97 7.87
N SER A 81 -14.29 -17.81 8.27
CA SER A 81 -13.42 -17.54 9.43
C SER A 81 -12.26 -16.60 9.12
N GLU A 82 -12.01 -16.31 7.84
CA GLU A 82 -10.85 -15.51 7.42
C GLU A 82 -11.17 -14.02 7.42
N ILE A 83 -10.34 -13.21 8.09
CA ILE A 83 -10.56 -11.79 8.31
C ILE A 83 -9.29 -11.01 7.95
N ALA A 84 -9.45 -9.83 7.36
CA ALA A 84 -8.39 -8.82 7.26
C ALA A 84 -8.97 -7.43 7.53
N GLU A 85 -8.36 -6.69 8.45
CA GLU A 85 -8.79 -5.36 8.89
C GLU A 85 -7.68 -4.34 8.67
N LEU A 86 -8.04 -3.15 8.21
CA LEU A 86 -7.18 -1.98 8.14
C LEU A 86 -7.80 -0.86 8.96
N ILE A 87 -7.02 -0.34 9.91
CA ILE A 87 -7.37 0.78 10.77
C ILE A 87 -6.32 1.87 10.53
N ILE A 88 -6.73 3.05 10.07
CA ILE A 88 -5.84 4.19 9.85
C ILE A 88 -6.32 5.37 10.68
N ASP A 89 -5.44 5.90 11.51
CA ASP A 89 -5.60 7.23 12.10
C ASP A 89 -4.96 8.28 11.18
N LEU A 90 -5.82 9.10 10.56
CA LEU A 90 -5.45 10.13 9.60
C LEU A 90 -4.86 11.39 10.27
N LYS A 91 -5.02 11.58 11.58
CA LYS A 91 -4.40 12.71 12.29
C LYS A 91 -2.92 12.47 12.54
N ILE A 92 -2.57 11.23 12.91
CA ILE A 92 -1.18 10.84 13.20
C ILE A 92 -0.54 10.04 12.05
N MET A 93 -1.29 9.79 10.97
CA MET A 93 -0.87 9.01 9.80
C MET A 93 -0.34 7.62 10.16
N ARG A 94 -1.01 6.96 11.13
CA ARG A 94 -0.64 5.62 11.60
C ARG A 94 -1.65 4.59 11.13
N LEU A 95 -1.16 3.52 10.53
CA LEU A 95 -1.96 2.36 10.15
C LEU A 95 -1.73 1.19 11.10
N ARG A 96 -2.74 0.32 11.19
CA ARG A 96 -2.68 -1.00 11.82
C ARG A 96 -3.43 -1.98 10.93
N ILE A 97 -2.82 -3.13 10.65
CA ILE A 97 -3.41 -4.19 9.84
C ILE A 97 -3.51 -5.44 10.70
N LEU A 98 -4.72 -5.96 10.87
CA LEU A 98 -4.98 -7.21 11.58
C LEU A 98 -5.48 -8.26 10.59
N TYR A 99 -5.11 -9.52 10.77
CA TYR A 99 -5.55 -10.59 9.87
C TYR A 99 -5.60 -11.94 10.56
N SER A 100 -6.40 -12.87 10.05
CA SER A 100 -6.47 -14.24 10.54
C SER A 100 -5.40 -15.12 9.91
N ASP A 101 -4.76 -15.98 10.69
CA ASP A 101 -3.92 -17.06 10.17
C ASP A 101 -3.97 -18.24 11.14
N GLY A 102 -4.33 -19.42 10.64
CA GLY A 102 -4.51 -20.62 11.46
C GLY A 102 -5.59 -20.52 12.54
N GLY A 103 -6.58 -19.63 12.37
CA GLY A 103 -7.62 -19.36 13.37
C GLY A 103 -7.21 -18.38 14.48
N GLU A 104 -5.99 -17.86 14.43
CA GLU A 104 -5.50 -16.80 15.33
C GLU A 104 -5.48 -15.45 14.62
N ILE A 105 -5.54 -14.34 15.37
CA ILE A 105 -5.44 -12.99 14.82
C ILE A 105 -4.02 -12.46 15.01
N HIS A 106 -3.41 -12.02 13.92
CA HIS A 106 -2.07 -11.46 13.84
C HIS A 106 -2.11 -9.99 13.44
N GLU A 107 -1.06 -9.25 13.79
CA GLU A 107 -0.83 -7.89 13.30
C GLU A 107 0.30 -7.91 12.28
N LEU A 108 0.05 -7.40 11.08
CA LEU A 108 1.08 -7.28 10.04
C LEU A 108 2.03 -6.14 10.43
N LYS A 109 3.27 -6.50 10.76
CA LYS A 109 4.31 -5.56 11.18
C LYS A 109 5.29 -5.32 10.03
N PHE A 110 5.67 -4.06 9.89
CA PHE A 110 6.68 -3.55 8.97
C PHE A 110 7.75 -2.81 9.77
#